data_AF-A0A075SKG6-F1
#
_entry.id   AF-A0A075SKG6-F1
#
_cell.length_a   1.000
_cell.length_b   1.000
_cell.length_c   1.000
_cell.angle_alpha   90.00
_cell.angle_beta   90.00
_cell.angle_gamma   90.00
#
_symmetry.space_group_name_H-M   'P 1'
#
loop_
_entity.id
_entity.type
_entity.pdbx_description
1 polymer ?
#
loop_
_entity_poly.entity_id
_entity_poly.type
_entity_poly.pdbx_seq_one_letter_code
_entity_poly.pdbx_strand_id
1 'polypeptide(L)'
;MSENKKHRPFLTYNQQLQKIKSKNVLIDDDNMALEVLKSISYYGIINAYKDIFGTHLDEEKGFEVFSAEVPFKDLHLIALIDNSLNNLLFKYIIYIEKTLKTKVAYNVAKKHGIYEHEYLDFNKYASNKDLDRREVINNIHSQIRSNKNSASVQHYKDEHDCIPPWIAVNALYFGTTLNWYKILRDDMKRIIASEFFKLTNLTDLENQKEFLVNLLSLLHEYRNNIAHGNRTFLSNVTTKLSKTNLFHSIPKEVLSDEEYRNGVGKKDLFAVMIALAILIDNPLLLQQYIYDLATMFQPYGEIETISPAGNVFRTMNIPDNFVERLQVIYTSKFQ
;
A
#
# COMPACT_ATOMS: atom_id res chain seq x y z
N MET A 1 22.12 -15.30 -30.27
CA MET A 1 22.29 -16.42 -29.30
C MET A 1 21.34 -16.19 -28.14
N SER A 2 20.83 -17.25 -27.51
CA SER A 2 20.07 -17.13 -26.27
C SER A 2 20.99 -16.82 -25.10
N GLU A 3 20.62 -15.87 -24.24
CA GLU A 3 21.34 -15.63 -22.99
C GLU A 3 21.35 -16.89 -22.13
N ASN A 4 22.53 -17.29 -21.67
CA ASN A 4 22.69 -18.47 -20.82
C ASN A 4 22.13 -18.16 -19.43
N LYS A 5 20.86 -18.53 -19.20
CA LYS A 5 20.19 -18.35 -17.90
C LYS A 5 20.98 -19.09 -16.81
N LYS A 6 21.77 -18.34 -16.02
CA LYS A 6 22.60 -18.87 -14.92
C LYS A 6 21.74 -19.70 -13.96
N HIS A 7 21.85 -21.03 -14.05
CA HIS A 7 21.14 -21.96 -13.20
C HIS A 7 21.56 -21.73 -11.74
N ARG A 8 20.58 -21.56 -10.84
CA ARG A 8 20.83 -21.39 -9.40
C ARG A 8 20.64 -22.75 -8.74
N PRO A 9 21.71 -23.46 -8.32
CA PRO A 9 21.59 -24.77 -7.69
C PRO A 9 20.90 -24.66 -6.33
N PHE A 10 20.35 -25.78 -5.85
CA PHE A 10 19.89 -25.93 -4.48
C PHE A 10 21.04 -25.71 -3.50
N LEU A 11 20.74 -25.05 -2.37
CA LEU A 11 21.67 -24.82 -1.26
C LEU A 11 20.93 -25.12 0.05
N THR A 12 21.50 -25.99 0.88
CA THR A 12 21.08 -26.18 2.28
C THR A 12 21.25 -24.88 3.08
N TYR A 13 20.59 -24.74 4.23
CA TYR A 13 20.72 -23.55 5.07
C TYR A 13 22.18 -23.24 5.45
N ASN A 14 23.00 -24.26 5.75
CA ASN A 14 24.44 -24.08 6.01
C ASN A 14 25.20 -23.55 4.77
N GLN A 15 24.86 -24.02 3.57
CA GLN A 15 25.46 -23.49 2.33
C GLN A 15 24.96 -22.07 1.99
N GLN A 16 23.73 -21.72 2.36
CA GLN A 16 23.22 -20.34 2.27
C GLN A 16 23.96 -19.42 3.25
N LEU A 17 24.21 -19.88 4.49
CA LEU A 17 24.98 -19.16 5.51
C LEU A 17 26.42 -18.85 5.06
N GLN A 18 27.14 -19.86 4.56
CA GLN A 18 28.50 -19.65 4.03
C GLN A 18 28.52 -18.71 2.81
N LYS A 19 27.47 -18.76 1.98
CA LYS A 19 27.29 -17.83 0.85
C LYS A 19 26.93 -16.39 1.29
N ILE A 20 26.39 -16.20 2.49
CA ILE A 20 26.19 -14.87 3.07
C ILE A 20 27.53 -14.32 3.54
N LYS A 21 28.31 -15.12 4.29
CA LYS A 21 29.68 -14.74 4.73
C LYS A 21 30.57 -14.33 3.55
N SER A 22 30.56 -15.08 2.43
CA SER A 22 31.37 -14.76 1.25
C SER A 22 30.97 -13.49 0.46
N LYS A 23 29.88 -12.81 0.87
CA LYS A 23 29.38 -11.56 0.26
C LYS A 23 29.74 -10.29 1.05
N ASN A 24 30.64 -10.37 2.02
CA ASN A 24 30.98 -9.31 2.97
C ASN A 24 29.82 -9.03 3.97
N VAL A 25 29.16 -10.09 4.44
CA VAL A 25 28.14 -10.00 5.51
C VAL A 25 28.70 -10.64 6.78
N LEU A 26 28.86 -9.83 7.83
CA LEU A 26 29.32 -10.27 9.15
C LEU A 26 28.20 -11.03 9.86
N ILE A 27 28.53 -12.18 10.46
CA ILE A 27 27.60 -13.01 11.23
C ILE A 27 28.24 -13.31 12.59
N ASP A 28 27.70 -12.69 13.63
CA ASP A 28 28.17 -12.84 15.02
C ASP A 28 27.71 -14.18 15.65
N ASP A 29 26.52 -14.67 15.26
CA ASP A 29 25.97 -15.97 15.66
C ASP A 29 25.35 -16.71 14.46
N ASP A 30 25.97 -17.83 14.11
CA ASP A 30 25.55 -18.72 13.03
C ASP A 30 24.19 -19.39 13.33
N ASN A 31 23.84 -19.62 14.60
CA ASN A 31 22.57 -20.25 14.97
C ASN A 31 21.41 -19.29 14.76
N MET A 32 21.50 -18.05 15.26
CA MET A 32 20.52 -17.00 14.98
C MET A 32 20.33 -16.80 13.48
N ALA A 33 21.43 -16.70 12.71
CA ALA A 33 21.34 -16.57 11.26
C ALA A 33 20.69 -17.79 10.58
N LEU A 34 20.89 -19.01 11.08
CA LEU A 34 20.23 -20.22 10.57
C LEU A 34 18.73 -20.27 10.90
N GLU A 35 18.30 -19.90 12.11
CA GLU A 35 16.86 -19.82 12.44
C GLU A 35 16.14 -18.75 11.59
N VAL A 36 16.81 -17.62 11.37
CA VAL A 36 16.31 -16.56 10.49
C VAL A 36 16.22 -17.05 9.04
N LEU A 37 17.20 -17.81 8.53
CA LEU A 37 17.16 -18.40 7.18
C LEU A 37 16.12 -19.51 6.99
N LYS A 38 15.74 -20.24 8.05
CA LYS A 38 14.59 -21.16 8.03
C LYS A 38 13.27 -20.40 7.93
N SER A 39 13.18 -19.25 8.59
CA SER A 39 11.97 -18.43 8.71
C SER A 39 11.73 -17.51 7.50
N ILE A 40 12.80 -16.93 6.96
CA ILE A 40 12.79 -16.00 5.83
C ILE A 40 13.85 -16.45 4.83
N SER A 41 13.46 -16.68 3.58
CA SER A 41 14.40 -17.16 2.56
C SER A 41 15.60 -16.23 2.38
N TYR A 42 16.75 -16.79 1.97
CA TYR A 42 17.94 -16.03 1.55
C TYR A 42 17.59 -14.86 0.60
N TYR A 43 16.63 -15.04 -0.31
CA TYR A 43 16.16 -13.97 -1.20
C TYR A 43 15.41 -12.90 -0.41
N GLY A 44 14.47 -13.31 0.45
CA GLY A 44 13.64 -12.47 1.31
C GLY A 44 14.41 -11.55 2.25
N ILE A 45 15.63 -11.94 2.66
CA ILE A 45 16.58 -11.04 3.32
C ILE A 45 17.52 -10.45 2.29
N ILE A 46 18.64 -11.10 1.98
CA ILE A 46 19.82 -10.50 1.35
C ILE A 46 19.50 -9.64 0.13
N ASN A 47 18.63 -10.09 -0.78
CA ASN A 47 18.69 -9.62 -2.16
C ASN A 47 18.13 -8.22 -2.47
N ALA A 48 17.46 -7.46 -1.57
CA ALA A 48 16.74 -6.25 -2.03
C ALA A 48 16.19 -5.17 -1.03
N TYR A 49 16.69 -4.72 0.13
CA TYR A 49 17.80 -4.87 1.07
C TYR A 49 19.24 -4.67 0.57
N LYS A 50 19.78 -5.47 -0.36
CA LYS A 50 21.16 -5.25 -0.83
C LYS A 50 21.41 -3.82 -1.33
N ASP A 51 20.39 -3.25 -1.97
CA ASP A 51 20.43 -1.93 -2.61
C ASP A 51 20.45 -0.77 -1.59
N ILE A 52 20.14 -1.05 -0.31
CA ILE A 52 20.22 -0.09 0.80
C ILE A 52 21.67 0.07 1.28
N PHE A 53 22.41 -1.04 1.33
CA PHE A 53 23.80 -1.05 1.81
C PHE A 53 24.83 -0.84 0.68
N GLY A 54 24.39 -0.93 -0.58
CA GLY A 54 25.23 -0.81 -1.75
C GLY A 54 25.97 -2.11 -2.08
N THR A 55 25.96 -2.46 -3.37
CA THR A 55 26.64 -3.65 -3.90
C THR A 55 27.44 -3.34 -5.16
N HIS A 56 28.47 -4.13 -5.41
CA HIS A 56 29.22 -4.15 -6.67
C HIS A 56 29.41 -5.58 -7.15
N LEU A 57 29.79 -5.75 -8.42
CA LEU A 57 30.24 -7.04 -8.94
C LEU A 57 31.69 -7.27 -8.52
N ASP A 58 31.94 -8.32 -7.74
CA ASP A 58 33.29 -8.79 -7.44
C ASP A 58 33.79 -9.60 -8.65
N GLU A 59 34.83 -9.10 -9.32
CA GLU A 59 35.34 -9.71 -10.56
C GLU A 59 36.07 -11.04 -10.31
N GLU A 60 36.74 -11.19 -9.17
CA GLU A 60 37.44 -12.43 -8.79
C GLU A 60 36.45 -13.54 -8.41
N LYS A 61 35.42 -13.19 -7.63
CA LYS A 61 34.36 -14.14 -7.21
C LYS A 61 33.32 -14.37 -8.31
N GLY A 62 33.22 -13.48 -9.30
CA GLY A 62 32.25 -13.55 -10.40
C GLY A 62 30.79 -13.36 -9.96
N PHE A 63 30.56 -12.77 -8.77
CA PHE A 63 29.23 -12.51 -8.22
C PHE A 63 29.17 -11.20 -7.43
N GLU A 64 27.96 -10.67 -7.27
CA GLU A 64 27.67 -9.43 -6.54
C GLU A 64 27.98 -9.56 -5.04
N VAL A 65 28.65 -8.58 -4.43
CA VAL A 65 28.96 -8.51 -2.99
C VAL A 65 28.59 -7.13 -2.41
N PHE A 66 28.49 -7.02 -1.09
CA PHE A 66 28.29 -5.73 -0.43
C PHE A 66 29.56 -4.87 -0.51
N SER A 67 29.37 -3.56 -0.74
CA SER A 67 30.49 -2.61 -0.94
C SER A 67 31.19 -2.18 0.35
N ALA A 68 30.60 -2.49 1.51
CA ALA A 68 31.21 -2.46 2.83
C ALA A 68 30.86 -3.77 3.55
N GLU A 69 31.46 -4.03 4.71
CA GLU A 69 31.01 -5.12 5.58
C GLU A 69 29.66 -4.75 6.21
N VAL A 70 28.69 -5.67 6.14
CA VAL A 70 27.32 -5.45 6.64
C VAL A 70 26.98 -6.48 7.72
N PRO A 71 26.63 -6.08 8.96
CA PRO A 71 26.13 -7.02 9.96
C PRO A 71 24.80 -7.65 9.55
N PHE A 72 24.71 -8.98 9.59
CA PHE A 72 23.48 -9.72 9.28
C PHE A 72 22.30 -9.31 10.16
N LYS A 73 22.57 -8.91 11.41
CA LYS A 73 21.56 -8.40 12.34
C LYS A 73 20.86 -7.13 11.82
N ASP A 74 21.55 -6.28 11.05
CA ASP A 74 21.00 -5.01 10.55
C ASP A 74 20.12 -5.26 9.32
N LEU A 75 20.55 -6.18 8.44
CA LEU A 75 19.73 -6.72 7.35
C LEU A 75 18.44 -7.40 7.87
N HIS A 76 18.54 -8.12 8.99
CA HIS A 76 17.38 -8.73 9.64
C HIS A 76 16.50 -7.69 10.34
N LEU A 77 17.08 -6.70 11.03
CA LEU A 77 16.35 -5.61 11.67
C LEU A 77 15.51 -4.82 10.65
N ILE A 78 16.10 -4.41 9.52
CA ILE A 78 15.36 -3.73 8.44
C ILE A 78 14.21 -4.60 7.93
N ALA A 79 14.39 -5.93 7.83
CA ALA A 79 13.33 -6.84 7.43
C ALA A 79 12.16 -6.90 8.44
N LEU A 80 12.46 -6.84 9.74
CA LEU A 80 11.45 -6.78 10.80
C LEU A 80 10.69 -5.44 10.80
N ILE A 81 11.38 -4.32 10.57
CA ILE A 81 10.75 -2.99 10.51
C ILE A 81 9.85 -2.87 9.26
N ASP A 82 10.33 -3.29 8.08
CA ASP A 82 9.54 -3.29 6.82
C ASP A 82 8.28 -4.17 6.96
N ASN A 83 8.42 -5.39 7.49
CA ASN A 83 7.27 -6.26 7.74
C ASN A 83 6.29 -5.67 8.78
N SER A 84 6.78 -5.04 9.85
CA SER A 84 5.92 -4.41 10.87
C SER A 84 5.13 -3.24 10.28
N LEU A 85 5.81 -2.37 9.54
CA LEU A 85 5.23 -1.24 8.81
C LEU A 85 4.18 -1.70 7.79
N ASN A 86 4.43 -2.80 7.09
CA ASN A 86 3.51 -3.36 6.12
C ASN A 86 2.22 -3.86 6.74
N ASN A 87 2.31 -4.60 7.86
CA ASN A 87 1.11 -5.07 8.56
C ASN A 87 0.31 -3.89 9.15
N LEU A 88 0.99 -2.84 9.63
CA LEU A 88 0.38 -1.59 10.08
C LEU A 88 -0.35 -0.88 8.93
N LEU A 89 0.33 -0.56 7.83
CA LEU A 89 -0.29 0.16 6.70
C LEU A 89 -1.41 -0.67 6.05
N PHE A 90 -1.25 -1.99 5.95
CA PHE A 90 -2.29 -2.90 5.44
C PHE A 90 -3.58 -2.84 6.28
N LYS A 91 -3.48 -2.82 7.62
CA LYS A 91 -4.64 -2.66 8.54
C LYS A 91 -5.47 -1.42 8.17
N TYR A 92 -4.83 -0.29 7.87
CA TYR A 92 -5.53 0.95 7.51
C TYR A 92 -5.98 1.01 6.05
N ILE A 93 -5.22 0.45 5.09
CA ILE A 93 -5.68 0.34 3.69
C ILE A 93 -6.94 -0.54 3.59
N ILE A 94 -7.02 -1.64 4.36
CA ILE A 94 -8.23 -2.49 4.43
C ILE A 94 -9.42 -1.72 5.02
N TYR A 95 -9.22 -0.74 5.91
CA TYR A 95 -10.30 0.15 6.34
C TYR A 95 -10.77 1.05 5.20
N ILE A 96 -9.86 1.69 4.46
CA ILE A 96 -10.21 2.51 3.29
C ILE A 96 -10.90 1.70 2.19
N GLU A 97 -10.48 0.46 1.95
CA GLU A 97 -11.17 -0.47 1.03
C GLU A 97 -12.61 -0.71 1.48
N LYS A 98 -12.84 -0.97 2.78
CA LYS A 98 -14.19 -1.13 3.34
C LYS A 98 -15.01 0.15 3.21
N THR A 99 -14.43 1.32 3.50
CA THR A 99 -15.12 2.61 3.33
C THR A 99 -15.55 2.85 1.89
N LEU A 100 -14.67 2.59 0.91
CA LEU A 100 -15.00 2.67 -0.51
C LEU A 100 -16.13 1.70 -0.89
N LYS A 101 -16.03 0.43 -0.48
CA LYS A 101 -17.04 -0.61 -0.70
C LYS A 101 -18.41 -0.17 -0.19
N THR A 102 -18.49 0.30 1.05
CA THR A 102 -19.75 0.78 1.65
C THR A 102 -20.32 1.98 0.89
N LYS A 103 -19.51 3.00 0.58
CA LYS A 103 -19.98 4.21 -0.13
C LYS A 103 -20.45 3.92 -1.57
N VAL A 104 -19.75 3.03 -2.29
CA VAL A 104 -20.16 2.57 -3.62
C VAL A 104 -21.44 1.75 -3.54
N ALA A 105 -21.50 0.75 -2.65
CA ALA A 105 -22.68 -0.11 -2.48
C ALA A 105 -23.94 0.69 -2.12
N TYR A 106 -23.83 1.62 -1.17
CA TYR A 106 -24.94 2.48 -0.74
C TYR A 106 -25.48 3.33 -1.89
N ASN A 107 -24.61 4.06 -2.60
CA ASN A 107 -25.01 4.95 -3.68
C ASN A 107 -25.52 4.18 -4.92
N VAL A 108 -24.93 3.01 -5.23
CA VAL A 108 -25.44 2.11 -6.28
C VAL A 108 -26.81 1.57 -5.91
N ALA A 109 -27.01 1.03 -4.71
CA ALA A 109 -28.32 0.50 -4.28
C ALA A 109 -29.41 1.59 -4.35
N LYS A 110 -29.10 2.78 -3.80
CA LYS A 110 -29.99 3.94 -3.75
C LYS A 110 -30.41 4.45 -5.14
N LYS A 111 -29.56 4.32 -6.17
CA LYS A 111 -29.83 4.84 -7.52
C LYS A 111 -30.23 3.77 -8.55
N HIS A 112 -29.84 2.52 -8.37
CA HIS A 112 -29.95 1.49 -9.40
C HIS A 112 -30.83 0.31 -9.04
N GLY A 113 -31.20 0.14 -7.76
CA GLY A 113 -31.98 -0.99 -7.27
C GLY A 113 -31.13 -1.97 -6.46
N ILE A 114 -31.77 -3.01 -5.92
CA ILE A 114 -31.12 -4.02 -5.06
C ILE A 114 -30.91 -5.36 -5.74
N TYR A 115 -31.66 -5.66 -6.81
CA TYR A 115 -31.55 -6.94 -7.52
C TYR A 115 -30.39 -6.87 -8.53
N GLU A 116 -29.66 -7.98 -8.71
CA GLU A 116 -28.46 -8.03 -9.56
C GLU A 116 -28.74 -7.60 -11.00
N HIS A 117 -29.88 -7.99 -11.56
CA HIS A 117 -30.27 -7.60 -12.92
C HIS A 117 -30.49 -6.09 -13.06
N GLU A 118 -30.79 -5.38 -11.96
CA GLU A 118 -30.90 -3.94 -11.94
C GLU A 118 -29.52 -3.28 -11.80
N TYR A 119 -28.75 -3.63 -10.77
CA TYR A 119 -27.52 -2.90 -10.45
C TYR A 119 -26.28 -3.38 -11.23
N LEU A 120 -26.37 -4.53 -11.92
CA LEU A 120 -25.37 -5.00 -12.89
C LEU A 120 -25.80 -4.77 -14.35
N ASP A 121 -26.81 -3.92 -14.60
CA ASP A 121 -27.04 -3.39 -15.95
C ASP A 121 -25.92 -2.41 -16.32
N PHE A 122 -25.01 -2.83 -17.20
CA PHE A 122 -23.90 -2.01 -17.68
C PHE A 122 -24.35 -0.70 -18.35
N ASN A 123 -25.59 -0.59 -18.83
CA ASN A 123 -26.11 0.65 -19.44
C ASN A 123 -26.34 1.76 -18.40
N LYS A 124 -26.51 1.42 -17.13
CA LYS A 124 -26.55 2.39 -16.01
C LYS A 124 -25.17 3.03 -15.74
N TYR A 125 -24.08 2.48 -16.27
CA TYR A 125 -22.70 2.93 -16.06
C TYR A 125 -22.12 3.68 -17.27
N ALA A 126 -20.93 4.29 -17.09
CA ALA A 126 -20.20 5.02 -18.12
C ALA A 126 -18.77 4.46 -18.28
N SER A 127 -18.43 4.04 -19.50
CA SER A 127 -17.04 3.70 -19.86
C SER A 127 -16.21 4.98 -19.88
N ASN A 128 -14.89 4.85 -19.70
CA ASN A 128 -13.94 5.93 -19.93
C ASN A 128 -12.84 5.45 -20.90
N LYS A 129 -11.83 6.27 -21.16
CA LYS A 129 -10.77 5.97 -22.14
C LYS A 129 -10.05 4.64 -21.86
N ASP A 130 -9.86 4.31 -20.58
CA ASP A 130 -8.96 3.24 -20.14
C ASP A 130 -9.70 2.09 -19.43
N LEU A 131 -11.04 2.14 -19.34
CA LEU A 131 -11.92 1.11 -18.76
C LEU A 131 -13.27 1.05 -19.47
N ASP A 132 -13.63 -0.13 -20.01
CA ASP A 132 -15.00 -0.39 -20.44
C ASP A 132 -15.91 -0.87 -19.29
N ARG A 133 -17.13 -0.33 -19.26
CA ARG A 133 -18.15 -0.67 -18.27
C ARG A 133 -18.64 -2.11 -18.35
N ARG A 134 -18.68 -2.75 -19.54
CA ARG A 134 -19.13 -4.14 -19.68
C ARG A 134 -18.11 -5.09 -19.07
N GLU A 135 -16.82 -4.89 -19.33
CA GLU A 135 -15.74 -5.68 -18.75
C GLU A 135 -15.73 -5.59 -17.21
N VAL A 136 -15.83 -4.38 -16.66
CA VAL A 136 -15.86 -4.16 -15.21
C VAL A 136 -17.09 -4.80 -14.57
N ILE A 137 -18.28 -4.66 -15.17
CA ILE A 137 -19.52 -5.28 -14.67
C ILE A 137 -19.49 -6.81 -14.79
N ASN A 138 -18.95 -7.36 -15.89
CA ASN A 138 -18.76 -8.80 -16.06
C ASN A 138 -17.77 -9.37 -15.02
N ASN A 139 -16.72 -8.62 -14.67
CA ASN A 139 -15.78 -8.99 -13.62
C ASN A 139 -16.44 -8.99 -12.22
N ILE A 140 -17.24 -7.96 -11.91
CA ILE A 140 -18.05 -7.89 -10.68
C ILE A 140 -18.98 -9.10 -10.58
N HIS A 141 -19.76 -9.36 -11.63
CA HIS A 141 -20.67 -10.50 -11.73
C HIS A 141 -19.95 -11.86 -11.59
N SER A 142 -18.76 -12.00 -12.22
CA SER A 142 -17.91 -13.18 -12.09
C SER A 142 -17.41 -13.40 -10.66
N GLN A 143 -16.95 -12.34 -9.98
CA GLN A 143 -16.49 -12.42 -8.58
C GLN A 143 -17.64 -12.75 -7.62
N ILE A 144 -18.82 -12.12 -7.77
CA ILE A 144 -20.01 -12.44 -6.97
C ILE A 144 -20.37 -13.93 -7.12
N ARG A 145 -20.43 -14.46 -8.35
CA ARG A 145 -20.74 -15.87 -8.59
C ARG A 145 -19.68 -16.82 -8.04
N SER A 146 -18.41 -16.62 -8.40
CA SER A 146 -17.30 -17.56 -8.14
C SER A 146 -16.73 -17.53 -6.72
N ASN A 147 -16.89 -16.44 -5.97
CA ASN A 147 -16.31 -16.32 -4.63
C ASN A 147 -17.04 -17.21 -3.61
N LYS A 148 -16.41 -18.35 -3.27
CA LYS A 148 -16.84 -19.29 -2.23
C LYS A 148 -16.40 -18.92 -0.82
N ASN A 149 -15.48 -17.96 -0.68
CA ASN A 149 -14.84 -17.63 0.60
C ASN A 149 -15.62 -16.57 1.39
N SER A 150 -16.51 -15.83 0.71
CA SER A 150 -17.34 -14.79 1.33
C SER A 150 -18.63 -15.40 1.87
N ALA A 151 -18.63 -15.75 3.16
CA ALA A 151 -19.76 -16.44 3.82
C ALA A 151 -21.10 -15.71 3.69
N SER A 152 -21.11 -14.37 3.76
CA SER A 152 -22.33 -13.57 3.57
C SER A 152 -22.88 -13.67 2.14
N VAL A 153 -22.02 -13.82 1.13
CA VAL A 153 -22.42 -13.97 -0.28
C VAL A 153 -22.81 -15.41 -0.63
N GLN A 154 -22.36 -16.41 0.14
CA GLN A 154 -22.90 -17.78 0.02
C GLN A 154 -24.30 -17.85 0.65
N HIS A 155 -24.47 -17.41 1.89
CA HIS A 155 -25.77 -17.36 2.57
C HIS A 155 -26.86 -16.63 1.76
N TYR A 156 -26.52 -15.51 1.11
CA TYR A 156 -27.44 -14.78 0.22
C TYR A 156 -27.70 -15.42 -1.15
N LYS A 157 -26.98 -16.48 -1.55
CA LYS A 157 -27.34 -17.33 -2.71
C LYS A 157 -28.25 -18.47 -2.34
N ASP A 158 -28.12 -18.95 -1.11
CA ASP A 158 -28.77 -20.17 -0.63
C ASP A 158 -30.15 -19.87 -0.03
N GLU A 159 -30.31 -18.72 0.65
CA GLU A 159 -31.49 -18.38 1.48
C GLU A 159 -32.27 -17.13 1.02
N HIS A 160 -31.87 -16.45 -0.06
CA HIS A 160 -32.44 -15.16 -0.48
C HIS A 160 -32.61 -15.01 -2.01
N ASP A 161 -33.64 -14.26 -2.43
CA ASP A 161 -33.98 -14.04 -3.85
C ASP A 161 -32.97 -13.18 -4.64
N CYS A 162 -32.07 -12.47 -3.95
CA CYS A 162 -31.09 -11.57 -4.54
C CYS A 162 -29.89 -11.33 -3.62
N ILE A 163 -28.78 -10.85 -4.19
CA ILE A 163 -27.59 -10.43 -3.45
C ILE A 163 -27.47 -8.89 -3.56
N PRO A 164 -27.93 -8.11 -2.57
CA PRO A 164 -27.88 -6.65 -2.63
C PRO A 164 -26.45 -6.10 -2.68
N PRO A 165 -26.24 -4.87 -3.21
CA PRO A 165 -24.89 -4.30 -3.37
C PRO A 165 -24.01 -4.31 -2.12
N TRP A 166 -24.60 -4.13 -0.92
CA TRP A 166 -23.86 -4.12 0.36
C TRP A 166 -23.42 -5.52 0.83
N ILE A 167 -24.04 -6.59 0.30
CA ILE A 167 -23.55 -7.97 0.46
C ILE A 167 -22.55 -8.29 -0.65
N ALA A 168 -22.87 -7.92 -1.89
CA ALA A 168 -22.06 -8.20 -3.07
C ALA A 168 -20.61 -7.67 -2.96
N VAL A 169 -20.39 -6.49 -2.38
CA VAL A 169 -19.03 -5.95 -2.15
C VAL A 169 -18.13 -6.82 -1.26
N ASN A 170 -18.70 -7.73 -0.47
CA ASN A 170 -17.94 -8.70 0.33
C ASN A 170 -17.33 -9.83 -0.52
N ALA A 171 -17.75 -9.99 -1.79
CA ALA A 171 -17.10 -10.89 -2.75
C ALA A 171 -16.03 -10.21 -3.61
N LEU A 172 -16.02 -8.88 -3.69
CA LEU A 172 -15.18 -8.12 -4.62
C LEU A 172 -13.78 -7.82 -4.05
N TYR A 173 -12.77 -7.74 -4.91
CA TYR A 173 -11.45 -7.21 -4.55
C TYR A 173 -11.41 -5.67 -4.57
N PHE A 174 -10.41 -5.07 -3.88
CA PHE A 174 -10.20 -3.61 -3.85
C PHE A 174 -10.15 -3.00 -5.26
N GLY A 175 -9.28 -3.51 -6.15
CA GLY A 175 -9.16 -3.00 -7.52
C GLY A 175 -10.44 -3.12 -8.35
N THR A 176 -11.27 -4.13 -8.08
CA THR A 176 -12.59 -4.28 -8.74
C THR A 176 -13.58 -3.24 -8.21
N THR A 177 -13.56 -2.94 -6.91
CA THR A 177 -14.37 -1.87 -6.31
C THR A 177 -13.93 -0.48 -6.80
N LEU A 178 -12.62 -0.25 -6.91
CA LEU A 178 -12.05 0.98 -7.47
C LEU A 178 -12.44 1.15 -8.95
N ASN A 179 -12.40 0.08 -9.74
CA ASN A 179 -12.88 0.13 -11.13
C ASN A 179 -14.40 0.32 -11.22
N TRP A 180 -15.19 -0.24 -10.28
CA TRP A 180 -16.61 0.04 -10.17
C TRP A 180 -16.88 1.54 -9.97
N TYR A 181 -16.19 2.17 -9.03
CA TYR A 181 -16.23 3.63 -8.83
C TYR A 181 -15.82 4.40 -10.10
N LYS A 182 -14.75 3.98 -10.79
CA LYS A 182 -14.29 4.61 -12.05
C LYS A 182 -15.32 4.54 -13.19
N ILE A 183 -16.25 3.57 -13.21
CA ILE A 183 -17.32 3.48 -14.22
C ILE A 183 -18.67 4.07 -13.78
N LEU A 184 -18.82 4.58 -12.55
CA LEU A 184 -20.05 5.26 -12.12
C LEU A 184 -20.37 6.47 -13.01
N ARG A 185 -21.66 6.80 -13.13
CA ARG A 185 -22.08 8.10 -13.70
C ARG A 185 -21.61 9.25 -12.81
N ASP A 186 -21.42 10.40 -13.43
CA ASP A 186 -20.75 11.56 -12.84
C ASP A 186 -21.36 12.05 -11.53
N ASP A 187 -22.68 12.03 -11.42
CA ASP A 187 -23.41 12.47 -10.23
C ASP A 187 -23.11 11.59 -9.00
N MET A 188 -23.06 10.26 -9.15
CA MET A 188 -22.66 9.36 -8.08
C MET A 188 -21.19 9.52 -7.70
N LYS A 189 -20.32 9.84 -8.66
CA LYS A 189 -18.90 10.14 -8.38
C LYS A 189 -18.76 11.41 -7.54
N ARG A 190 -19.49 12.47 -7.87
CA ARG A 190 -19.52 13.73 -7.08
C ARG A 190 -19.93 13.47 -5.62
N ILE A 191 -20.97 12.68 -5.41
CA ILE A 191 -21.45 12.32 -4.06
C ILE A 191 -20.38 11.56 -3.28
N ILE A 192 -19.87 10.45 -3.82
CA ILE A 192 -18.88 9.61 -3.12
C ILE A 192 -17.57 10.39 -2.86
N ALA A 193 -17.14 11.25 -3.80
CA ALA A 193 -15.95 12.06 -3.65
C ALA A 193 -16.11 13.14 -2.56
N SER A 194 -17.23 13.87 -2.54
CA SER A 194 -17.47 14.89 -1.50
C SER A 194 -17.60 14.27 -0.11
N GLU A 195 -18.18 13.07 0.00
CA GLU A 195 -18.21 12.30 1.25
C GLU A 195 -16.80 11.94 1.79
N PHE A 196 -15.74 11.94 0.97
CA PHE A 196 -14.34 11.68 1.36
C PHE A 196 -13.52 12.94 1.61
N PHE A 197 -13.90 14.09 1.04
CA PHE A 197 -13.16 15.35 1.13
C PHE A 197 -13.83 16.42 2.00
N LYS A 198 -15.01 16.13 2.59
CA LYS A 198 -15.77 16.99 3.49
C LYS A 198 -14.99 17.58 4.69
N LEU A 199 -13.86 16.99 5.07
CA LEU A 199 -12.95 17.44 6.15
C LEU A 199 -11.65 18.05 5.59
N THR A 200 -11.67 18.60 4.37
CA THR A 200 -10.49 19.14 3.68
C THR A 200 -10.84 20.43 2.94
N ASN A 201 -9.83 21.24 2.61
CA ASN A 201 -10.03 22.48 1.85
C ASN A 201 -10.14 22.24 0.33
N LEU A 202 -10.14 20.99 -0.13
CA LEU A 202 -10.35 20.63 -1.54
C LEU A 202 -11.84 20.67 -1.87
N THR A 203 -12.37 21.85 -2.19
CA THR A 203 -13.82 22.07 -2.41
C THR A 203 -14.32 21.76 -3.82
N ASP A 204 -13.45 21.76 -4.83
CA ASP A 204 -13.86 21.52 -6.23
C ASP A 204 -14.15 20.04 -6.51
N LEU A 205 -15.33 19.77 -7.09
CA LEU A 205 -15.83 18.42 -7.32
C LEU A 205 -15.09 17.66 -8.44
N GLU A 206 -14.48 18.34 -9.42
CA GLU A 206 -13.66 17.64 -10.43
C GLU A 206 -12.36 17.14 -9.82
N ASN A 207 -11.64 18.05 -9.15
CA ASN A 207 -10.40 17.75 -8.45
C ASN A 207 -10.60 16.70 -7.34
N GLN A 208 -11.70 16.75 -6.60
CA GLN A 208 -12.06 15.69 -5.64
C GLN A 208 -12.20 14.31 -6.32
N LYS A 209 -12.94 14.20 -7.44
CA LYS A 209 -13.12 12.92 -8.14
C LYS A 209 -11.80 12.36 -8.66
N GLU A 210 -10.97 13.21 -9.27
CA GLU A 210 -9.63 12.84 -9.76
C GLU A 210 -8.74 12.41 -8.60
N PHE A 211 -8.69 13.21 -7.54
CA PHE A 211 -7.79 12.95 -6.41
C PHE A 211 -8.22 11.72 -5.60
N LEU A 212 -9.52 11.42 -5.52
CA LEU A 212 -9.98 10.14 -4.95
C LEU A 212 -9.48 8.94 -5.78
N VAL A 213 -9.56 8.99 -7.11
CA VAL A 213 -8.98 7.95 -7.98
C VAL A 213 -7.46 7.83 -7.73
N ASN A 214 -6.78 8.96 -7.60
CA ASN A 214 -5.34 9.05 -7.44
C ASN A 214 -4.87 8.45 -6.10
N LEU A 215 -5.47 8.86 -4.97
CA LEU A 215 -5.20 8.30 -3.65
C LEU A 215 -5.52 6.80 -3.58
N LEU A 216 -6.69 6.37 -4.07
CA LEU A 216 -7.07 4.95 -4.02
C LEU A 216 -6.20 4.07 -4.92
N SER A 217 -5.68 4.59 -6.05
CA SER A 217 -4.77 3.84 -6.92
C SER A 217 -3.39 3.67 -6.27
N LEU A 218 -2.87 4.71 -5.60
CA LEU A 218 -1.67 4.63 -4.76
C LEU A 218 -1.80 3.55 -3.67
N LEU A 219 -2.89 3.60 -2.88
CA LEU A 219 -3.13 2.61 -1.82
C LEU A 219 -3.34 1.19 -2.37
N HIS A 220 -3.94 1.04 -3.55
CA HIS A 220 -4.13 -0.25 -4.21
C HIS A 220 -2.81 -0.86 -4.72
N GLU A 221 -1.93 -0.06 -5.35
CA GLU A 221 -0.58 -0.48 -5.74
C GLU A 221 0.23 -0.91 -4.51
N TYR A 222 0.22 -0.10 -3.44
CA TYR A 222 0.94 -0.39 -2.19
C TYR A 222 0.42 -1.67 -1.51
N ARG A 223 -0.90 -1.83 -1.39
CA ARG A 223 -1.54 -3.05 -0.85
C ARG A 223 -1.16 -4.31 -1.62
N ASN A 224 -1.02 -4.22 -2.95
CA ASN A 224 -0.62 -5.37 -3.76
C ASN A 224 0.87 -5.65 -3.65
N ASN A 225 1.73 -4.63 -3.52
CA ASN A 225 3.15 -4.83 -3.19
C ASN A 225 3.32 -5.58 -1.86
N ILE A 226 2.62 -5.17 -0.80
CA ILE A 226 2.58 -5.91 0.48
C ILE A 226 2.12 -7.35 0.26
N ALA A 227 0.98 -7.56 -0.42
CA ALA A 227 0.38 -8.87 -0.61
C ALA A 227 1.20 -9.83 -1.49
N HIS A 228 2.18 -9.32 -2.26
CA HIS A 228 3.14 -10.12 -3.03
C HIS A 228 4.52 -10.27 -2.36
N GLY A 229 4.72 -9.70 -1.17
CA GLY A 229 6.01 -9.74 -0.46
C GLY A 229 7.08 -8.82 -1.03
N ASN A 230 6.68 -7.77 -1.76
CA ASN A 230 7.57 -6.72 -2.27
C ASN A 230 7.89 -5.71 -1.14
N ARG A 231 9.17 -5.31 -1.03
CA ARG A 231 9.65 -4.32 -0.05
C ARG A 231 9.23 -2.92 -0.42
N THR A 232 8.98 -2.10 0.60
CA THR A 232 7.75 -1.31 0.53
C THR A 232 8.00 0.19 0.67
N PHE A 233 8.96 0.60 1.49
CA PHE A 233 9.52 1.96 1.44
C PHE A 233 10.27 2.26 0.12
N LEU A 234 10.84 1.22 -0.52
CA LEU A 234 11.39 1.27 -1.89
C LEU A 234 10.41 0.74 -2.96
N SER A 235 9.10 0.68 -2.68
CA SER A 235 8.16 0.11 -3.64
C SER A 235 8.05 0.92 -4.94
N ASN A 236 8.07 0.23 -6.08
CA ASN A 236 7.92 0.82 -7.40
C ASN A 236 6.46 1.21 -7.71
N VAL A 237 5.89 2.10 -6.90
CA VAL A 237 4.60 2.72 -7.19
C VAL A 237 4.73 3.62 -8.43
N THR A 238 3.76 3.50 -9.32
CA THR A 238 3.64 4.27 -10.55
C THR A 238 2.72 5.48 -10.36
N THR A 239 1.62 5.34 -9.61
CA THR A 239 0.73 6.45 -9.25
C THR A 239 1.45 7.52 -8.43
N LYS A 240 1.50 8.73 -8.99
CA LYS A 240 1.99 9.96 -8.34
C LYS A 240 0.83 10.81 -7.85
N LEU A 241 0.91 11.34 -6.63
CA LEU A 241 -0.09 12.27 -6.10
C LEU A 241 -0.08 13.62 -6.83
N SER A 242 -1.25 14.11 -7.23
CA SER A 242 -1.44 15.42 -7.85
C SER A 242 -1.07 16.53 -6.89
N LYS A 243 -0.05 17.35 -7.23
CA LYS A 243 0.48 18.41 -6.36
C LYS A 243 -0.62 19.38 -5.93
N THR A 244 -1.39 19.89 -6.89
CA THR A 244 -2.46 20.86 -6.62
C THR A 244 -3.48 20.29 -5.65
N ASN A 245 -3.96 19.07 -5.88
CA ASN A 245 -5.06 18.51 -5.10
C ASN A 245 -4.59 18.04 -3.71
N LEU A 246 -3.34 17.56 -3.61
CA LEU A 246 -2.66 17.26 -2.36
C LEU A 246 -2.53 18.51 -1.47
N PHE A 247 -1.99 19.61 -1.98
CA PHE A 247 -1.74 20.85 -1.21
C PHE A 247 -3.02 21.64 -0.86
N HIS A 248 -4.18 21.30 -1.45
CA HIS A 248 -5.50 21.75 -0.96
C HIS A 248 -6.14 20.77 0.05
N SER A 249 -5.61 19.55 0.17
CA SER A 249 -6.14 18.51 1.07
C SER A 249 -5.41 18.41 2.42
N ILE A 250 -4.26 19.07 2.57
CA ILE A 250 -3.44 19.09 3.81
C ILE A 250 -2.96 20.51 4.14
N PRO A 251 -2.71 20.84 5.41
CA PRO A 251 -1.99 22.05 5.80
C PRO A 251 -0.54 22.09 5.26
N LYS A 252 0.04 23.28 5.15
CA LYS A 252 1.36 23.50 4.52
C LYS A 252 2.52 22.97 5.37
N GLU A 253 2.28 22.84 6.66
CA GLU A 253 3.19 22.34 7.69
C GLU A 253 3.43 20.82 7.56
N VAL A 254 2.54 20.12 6.84
CA VAL A 254 2.63 18.68 6.58
C VAL A 254 3.69 18.37 5.51
N LEU A 255 3.70 19.14 4.42
CA LEU A 255 4.60 18.92 3.28
C LEU A 255 4.87 20.23 2.53
N SER A 256 6.14 20.59 2.40
CA SER A 256 6.57 21.78 1.67
C SER A 256 6.69 21.56 0.16
N ASP A 257 6.66 22.66 -0.59
CA ASP A 257 6.83 22.67 -2.05
C ASP A 257 8.19 22.09 -2.49
N GLU A 258 9.22 22.29 -1.66
CA GLU A 258 10.59 21.83 -1.89
C GLU A 258 10.72 20.32 -1.67
N GLU A 259 10.22 19.80 -0.55
CA GLU A 259 10.16 18.35 -0.27
C GLU A 259 9.43 17.60 -1.40
N TYR A 260 8.28 18.11 -1.85
CA TYR A 260 7.53 17.50 -2.96
C TYR A 260 8.26 17.59 -4.31
N ARG A 261 9.02 18.67 -4.57
CA ARG A 261 9.90 18.74 -5.75
C ARG A 261 10.98 17.67 -5.67
N ASN A 262 11.66 17.57 -4.53
CA ASN A 262 12.75 16.62 -4.26
C ASN A 262 12.29 15.15 -4.25
N GLY A 263 11.03 14.85 -3.93
CA GLY A 263 10.45 13.51 -4.11
C GLY A 263 9.53 13.02 -3.00
N VAL A 264 9.52 13.71 -1.86
CA VAL A 264 8.80 13.32 -0.64
C VAL A 264 7.31 13.64 -0.75
N GLY A 265 6.44 12.74 -0.26
CA GLY A 265 4.98 12.91 -0.34
C GLY A 265 4.40 12.87 -1.78
N LYS A 266 5.13 12.28 -2.73
CA LYS A 266 4.88 12.31 -4.17
C LYS A 266 4.43 10.97 -4.74
N LYS A 267 5.09 9.86 -4.37
CA LYS A 267 4.78 8.46 -4.77
C LYS A 267 5.53 7.42 -3.92
N ASP A 268 5.85 7.81 -2.71
CA ASP A 268 6.78 7.22 -1.74
C ASP A 268 6.01 6.78 -0.47
N LEU A 269 6.73 6.26 0.52
CA LEU A 269 6.14 5.88 1.80
C LEU A 269 5.36 7.04 2.47
N PHE A 270 5.89 8.26 2.44
CA PHE A 270 5.18 9.40 3.05
C PHE A 270 3.92 9.80 2.27
N ALA A 271 3.90 9.62 0.94
CA ALA A 271 2.67 9.78 0.15
C ALA A 271 1.57 8.81 0.57
N VAL A 272 1.92 7.54 0.85
CA VAL A 272 0.99 6.53 1.36
C VAL A 272 0.50 6.90 2.76
N MET A 273 1.40 7.37 3.61
CA MET A 273 1.06 7.78 4.97
C MET A 273 0.08 8.95 5.00
N ILE A 274 0.31 9.98 4.17
CA ILE A 274 -0.59 11.12 3.99
C ILE A 274 -1.91 10.66 3.35
N ALA A 275 -1.88 9.79 2.34
CA ALA A 275 -3.09 9.33 1.66
C ALA A 275 -4.06 8.59 2.59
N LEU A 276 -3.55 7.83 3.56
CA LEU A 276 -4.36 7.25 4.64
C LEU A 276 -4.95 8.34 5.54
N ALA A 277 -4.16 9.31 5.99
CA ALA A 277 -4.66 10.40 6.84
C ALA A 277 -5.72 11.29 6.16
N ILE A 278 -5.59 11.53 4.85
CA ILE A 278 -6.59 12.25 4.04
C ILE A 278 -7.90 11.45 3.97
N LEU A 279 -7.86 10.13 3.77
CA LEU A 279 -9.07 9.32 3.54
C LEU A 279 -9.74 8.77 4.82
N ILE A 280 -9.10 8.87 6.00
CA ILE A 280 -9.72 8.53 7.28
C ILE A 280 -10.51 9.75 7.82
N ASP A 281 -11.84 9.61 7.87
CA ASP A 281 -12.76 10.62 8.43
C ASP A 281 -13.28 10.30 9.85
N ASN A 282 -12.81 9.19 10.44
CA ASN A 282 -13.14 8.83 11.82
C ASN A 282 -12.02 9.32 12.75
N PRO A 283 -12.28 10.20 13.74
CA PRO A 283 -11.22 10.79 14.56
C PRO A 283 -10.51 9.73 15.41
N LEU A 284 -11.23 8.82 16.06
CA LEU A 284 -10.64 7.76 16.87
C LEU A 284 -9.71 6.86 16.03
N LEU A 285 -10.09 6.56 14.78
CA LEU A 285 -9.24 5.78 13.89
C LEU A 285 -8.01 6.56 13.40
N LEU A 286 -8.13 7.86 13.11
CA LEU A 286 -6.98 8.67 12.71
C LEU A 286 -6.00 8.83 13.88
N GLN A 287 -6.50 9.01 15.10
CA GLN A 287 -5.70 9.05 16.31
C GLN A 287 -5.00 7.70 16.55
N GLN A 288 -5.71 6.57 16.41
CA GLN A 288 -5.11 5.23 16.52
C GLN A 288 -4.06 4.97 15.44
N TYR A 289 -4.26 5.46 14.21
CA TYR A 289 -3.29 5.36 13.13
C TYR A 289 -1.98 6.10 13.44
N ILE A 290 -2.08 7.34 13.93
CA ILE A 290 -0.92 8.15 14.33
C ILE A 290 -0.21 7.52 15.55
N TYR A 291 -0.98 7.01 16.52
CA TYR A 291 -0.45 6.32 17.70
C TYR A 291 0.26 5.00 17.35
N ASP A 292 -0.31 4.18 16.47
CA ASP A 292 0.31 2.93 16.00
C ASP A 292 1.66 3.23 15.33
N LEU A 293 1.72 4.26 14.48
CA LEU A 293 2.94 4.70 13.81
C LEU A 293 4.00 5.20 14.81
N ALA A 294 3.62 6.10 15.73
CA ALA A 294 4.53 6.60 16.76
C ALA A 294 5.10 5.44 17.61
N THR A 295 4.23 4.52 18.04
CA THR A 295 4.61 3.35 18.84
C THR A 295 5.51 2.38 18.07
N MET A 296 5.28 2.20 16.76
CA MET A 296 6.11 1.32 15.92
C MET A 296 7.54 1.86 15.74
N PHE A 297 7.71 3.19 15.62
CA PHE A 297 9.02 3.80 15.40
C PHE A 297 9.77 4.19 16.69
N GLN A 298 9.10 4.31 17.84
CA GLN A 298 9.72 4.71 19.11
C GLN A 298 10.96 3.86 19.49
N PRO A 299 10.98 2.52 19.36
CA PRO A 299 12.16 1.71 19.69
C PRO A 299 13.38 1.94 18.79
N TYR A 300 13.22 2.67 17.68
CA TYR A 300 14.26 2.91 16.68
C TYR A 300 14.71 4.37 16.61
N GLY A 301 14.06 5.27 17.35
CA GLY A 301 14.33 6.72 17.31
C GLY A 301 15.72 7.12 17.85
N GLU A 302 16.25 6.35 18.79
CA GLU A 302 17.60 6.56 19.36
C GLU A 302 18.72 5.87 18.56
N ILE A 303 18.40 5.09 17.53
CA ILE A 303 19.39 4.34 16.74
C ILE A 303 19.96 5.23 15.63
N GLU A 304 21.11 5.84 15.89
CA GLU A 304 21.77 6.80 14.98
C GLU A 304 22.02 6.25 13.56
N THR A 305 22.33 4.96 13.43
CA THR A 305 22.66 4.31 12.16
C THR A 305 22.11 2.88 12.11
N ILE A 306 21.30 2.57 11.09
CA ILE A 306 20.89 1.19 10.73
C ILE A 306 21.33 0.79 9.31
N SER A 307 21.78 1.76 8.51
CA SER A 307 22.27 1.57 7.14
C SER A 307 23.21 2.71 6.74
N PRO A 308 23.87 2.68 5.56
CA PRO A 308 24.67 3.80 5.06
C PRO A 308 23.89 5.12 4.86
N ALA A 309 22.56 5.11 4.90
CA ALA A 309 21.73 6.33 4.92
C ALA A 309 21.63 6.98 6.32
N GLY A 310 22.08 6.29 7.38
CA GLY A 310 21.95 6.69 8.78
C GLY A 310 20.78 6.00 9.47
N ASN A 311 19.98 6.77 10.21
CA ASN A 311 18.87 6.29 11.04
C ASN A 311 17.73 5.64 10.24
N VAL A 312 16.70 5.14 10.95
CA VAL A 312 15.54 4.47 10.34
C VAL A 312 14.75 5.39 9.39
N PHE A 313 14.59 6.67 9.72
CA PHE A 313 13.78 7.62 8.92
C PHE A 313 14.43 7.91 7.57
N ARG A 314 15.75 8.15 7.56
CA ARG A 314 16.55 8.30 6.32
C ARG A 314 16.59 7.01 5.51
N THR A 315 16.76 5.86 6.17
CA THR A 315 16.76 4.54 5.52
C THR A 315 15.43 4.24 4.83
N MET A 316 14.32 4.72 5.37
CA MET A 316 12.97 4.58 4.79
C MET A 316 12.50 5.77 3.94
N ASN A 317 13.33 6.79 3.75
CA ASN A 317 13.01 8.04 3.06
C ASN A 317 11.69 8.67 3.54
N ILE A 318 11.56 8.86 4.85
CA ILE A 318 10.46 9.61 5.49
C ILE A 318 11.03 10.74 6.35
N PRO A 319 10.30 11.85 6.55
CA PRO A 319 10.73 12.90 7.48
C PRO A 319 10.80 12.36 8.91
N ASP A 320 11.87 12.67 9.64
CA ASP A 320 12.02 12.28 11.06
C ASP A 320 10.82 12.76 11.91
N ASN A 321 10.23 13.91 11.58
CA ASN A 321 9.02 14.48 12.20
C ASN A 321 7.69 14.14 11.48
N PHE A 322 7.58 12.94 10.88
CA PHE A 322 6.36 12.54 10.17
C PHE A 322 5.13 12.40 11.07
N VAL A 323 5.31 12.05 12.35
CA VAL A 323 4.20 11.86 13.31
C VAL A 323 3.50 13.19 13.59
N GLU A 324 4.27 14.26 13.84
CA GLU A 324 3.77 15.61 14.06
C GLU A 324 3.06 16.16 12.81
N ARG A 325 3.60 15.88 11.62
CA ARG A 325 2.96 16.24 10.34
C ARG A 325 1.61 15.54 10.17
N LEU A 326 1.48 14.27 10.54
CA LEU A 326 0.19 13.57 10.51
C LEU A 326 -0.76 14.08 11.61
N GLN A 327 -0.24 14.47 12.77
CA GLN A 327 -1.01 15.12 13.84
C GLN A 327 -1.57 16.48 13.42
N VAL A 328 -0.87 17.25 12.58
CA VAL A 328 -1.39 18.47 11.96
C VAL A 328 -2.59 18.18 11.05
N ILE A 329 -2.59 17.07 10.30
CA ILE A 329 -3.78 16.63 9.54
C ILE A 329 -4.94 16.32 10.49
N TYR A 330 -4.69 15.62 11.61
CA TYR A 330 -5.73 15.35 12.61
C TYR A 330 -6.35 16.63 13.16
N THR A 331 -5.52 17.58 13.61
CA THR A 331 -5.98 18.87 14.13
C THR A 331 -6.81 19.60 13.07
N SER A 332 -6.29 19.76 11.85
CA SER A 332 -7.01 20.42 10.75
C SER A 332 -8.31 19.74 10.30
N LYS A 333 -8.59 18.49 10.71
CA LYS A 333 -9.84 17.78 10.42
C LYS A 333 -10.89 17.87 11.53
N PHE A 334 -10.47 18.11 12.78
CA PHE A 334 -11.29 17.82 13.97
C PHE A 334 -11.20 18.87 15.09
N GLN A 335 -10.45 19.96 14.90
CA GLN A 335 -10.24 21.04 15.88
C GLN A 335 -10.33 22.42 15.20
#